data_AF-A0A7C2QHP4-F1
#
_entry.id   AF-A0A7C2QHP4-F1
#
_cell.length_a   1.000
_cell.length_b   1.000
_cell.length_c   1.000
_cell.angle_alpha   90.00
_cell.angle_beta   90.00
_cell.angle_gamma   90.00
#
_symmetry.space_group_name_H-M   'P 1'
#
loop_
_entity.id
_entity.type
_entity.pdbx_description
1 polymer ?
#
loop_
_entity_poly.entity_id
_entity_poly.type
_entity_poly.pdbx_seq_one_letter_code
_entity_poly.pdbx_strand_id
1 'polypeptide(L)'
;MRARSSDQKRRRPNSGTASSKGNGGEESREGKSSRNGRSSSSRLVRLAPVLVLGVGYLLLVALLLLPLRPMMPEYVVGHPAPAKLVARRAFQILDSERTQALRQQAAEEAIPVFEERLEVVEEVSGDVDQLFKAAQVLSSESGLSAEERQQRLANETRLNFPEDAETLDLLLRYRSYDLLQKTIQELLGRILKNGVVPTPEDWSEIQRHSQEGMDVVDSEGRVARKMQVSSVLDVASARQEFRRLIAERFNKPEEDEAPRRLAGSLGDRLIEPTLVPHVALWQERRQQEMDKVAPVMIQIQKDQKLIDEGEVVQKKIELSAGEDRRVAVDTPLLLGEMRRQSGYPGWSQAVARALLVLVPLWLWGIYVRRHHHAVWRDLTQLSCLLALVVLVVGVGQVLSYLSVALEDNLQHIG
;
A
#
# COMPACT_ATOMS: atom_id res chain seq x y z
N MET A 1 34.30 0.97 11.25
CA MET A 1 35.12 2.10 10.78
C MET A 1 34.81 3.35 11.61
N ARG A 2 35.80 4.18 11.95
CA ARG A 2 35.64 5.57 12.48
C ARG A 2 35.52 6.54 11.28
N ALA A 3 35.14 7.81 11.33
CA ALA A 3 34.95 8.80 12.41
C ALA A 3 33.82 9.83 12.02
N ARG A 4 33.31 10.75 12.89
CA ARG A 4 33.71 12.19 13.06
C ARG A 4 34.07 12.92 11.74
N SER A 5 33.86 14.22 11.45
CA SER A 5 33.35 15.45 12.12
C SER A 5 33.47 16.63 11.10
N SER A 6 32.88 17.83 11.17
CA SER A 6 31.92 18.52 12.07
C SER A 6 31.45 19.86 11.46
N ASP A 7 30.42 20.47 12.07
CA ASP A 7 30.12 21.92 12.17
C ASP A 7 31.15 22.93 11.61
N GLN A 8 30.75 23.86 10.73
CA GLN A 8 31.52 25.10 10.47
C GLN A 8 30.69 26.34 10.08
N LYS A 9 30.39 27.13 11.11
CA LYS A 9 29.92 28.52 11.11
C LYS A 9 30.98 29.51 10.57
N ARG A 10 30.69 30.31 9.53
CA ARG A 10 31.45 31.55 9.22
C ARG A 10 30.59 32.74 8.78
N ARG A 11 30.83 33.88 9.43
CA ARG A 11 30.39 35.24 9.05
C ARG A 11 31.35 35.84 8.01
N ARG A 12 30.90 36.82 7.20
CA ARG A 12 31.67 38.04 6.86
C ARG A 12 30.77 39.27 6.61
N PRO A 13 31.21 40.50 6.95
CA PRO A 13 30.54 41.77 6.65
C PRO A 13 31.30 42.62 5.59
N ASN A 14 30.66 43.71 5.11
CA ASN A 14 31.23 44.94 4.49
C ASN A 14 30.08 45.98 4.45
N SER A 15 30.18 47.24 4.93
CA SER A 15 31.01 48.41 4.54
C SER A 15 30.67 48.98 3.14
N GLY A 16 30.47 50.29 2.91
CA GLY A 16 30.59 51.49 3.78
C GLY A 16 29.68 52.65 3.28
N THR A 17 29.41 53.73 4.04
CA THR A 17 30.21 54.97 4.28
C THR A 17 30.00 56.14 3.27
N ALA A 18 29.26 57.17 3.69
CA ALA A 18 29.45 58.63 3.46
C ALA A 18 28.16 59.35 3.92
N SER A 19 28.09 60.20 4.95
CA SER A 19 28.88 61.37 5.36
C SER A 19 28.66 62.63 4.51
N SER A 20 27.86 63.56 5.04
CA SER A 20 28.19 64.99 5.00
C SER A 20 27.49 65.74 6.14
N LYS A 21 28.23 66.61 6.84
CA LYS A 21 27.73 67.51 7.89
C LYS A 21 27.51 68.91 7.31
N GLY A 22 26.49 69.62 7.81
CA GLY A 22 26.38 71.07 7.71
C GLY A 22 25.73 71.60 8.99
N ASN A 23 26.47 72.39 9.77
CA ASN A 23 26.05 72.93 11.06
C ASN A 23 26.43 74.41 11.15
N GLY A 24 25.69 75.19 11.95
CA GLY A 24 25.85 76.63 12.11
C GLY A 24 24.73 77.43 11.40
N GLY A 25 24.21 78.50 11.98
CA GLY A 25 24.50 79.12 13.28
C GLY A 25 23.43 80.15 13.65
N GLU A 26 23.47 80.62 14.89
CA GLU A 26 22.51 81.59 15.45
C GLU A 26 22.67 82.99 14.82
N GLU A 27 21.57 83.75 14.69
CA GLU A 27 21.38 84.96 15.51
C GLU A 27 19.97 85.57 15.37
N SER A 28 19.56 86.26 16.43
CA SER A 28 18.22 86.82 16.63
C SER A 28 18.02 88.19 15.98
N ARG A 29 16.80 88.51 15.54
CA ARG A 29 16.18 89.83 15.83
C ARG A 29 14.67 89.88 15.63
N GLU A 30 14.06 90.82 16.32
CA GLU A 30 12.62 90.97 16.54
C GLU A 30 11.84 91.44 15.30
N GLY A 31 10.56 91.07 15.23
CA GLY A 31 9.64 91.57 14.20
C GLY A 31 8.18 91.23 14.50
N LYS A 32 7.49 92.09 15.27
CA LYS A 32 6.05 91.96 15.55
C LYS A 32 5.23 92.03 14.25
N SER A 33 4.35 91.05 13.99
CA SER A 33 3.15 91.28 13.19
C SER A 33 2.08 90.21 13.40
N SER A 34 0.89 90.65 13.82
CA SER A 34 -0.33 89.85 13.87
C SER A 34 -0.84 89.53 12.45
N ARG A 35 -1.27 88.26 12.19
CA ARG A 35 -2.57 87.95 11.57
C ARG A 35 -2.86 86.46 11.34
N ASN A 36 -4.16 86.15 11.49
CA ASN A 36 -4.94 85.10 10.82
C ASN A 36 -4.54 83.62 10.98
N GLY A 37 -5.34 82.90 11.76
CA GLY A 37 -5.57 81.47 11.54
C GLY A 37 -6.61 81.22 10.44
N ARG A 38 -6.34 80.28 9.52
CA ARG A 38 -7.32 79.44 8.79
C ARG A 38 -6.61 78.43 7.86
N SER A 39 -7.31 77.33 7.57
CA SER A 39 -7.12 76.40 6.42
C SER A 39 -6.00 75.32 6.41
N SER A 40 -5.99 74.40 7.39
CA SER A 40 -5.42 73.05 7.17
C SER A 40 -6.38 72.09 6.41
N SER A 41 -7.67 72.42 6.32
CA SER A 41 -8.73 71.57 5.72
C SER A 41 -8.65 71.41 4.20
N SER A 42 -7.86 72.24 3.49
CA SER A 42 -7.79 72.24 2.02
C SER A 42 -7.04 71.03 1.42
N ARG A 43 -6.32 70.25 2.22
CA ARG A 43 -5.64 69.01 1.77
C ARG A 43 -6.56 67.79 1.79
N LEU A 44 -7.46 67.68 2.77
CA LEU A 44 -8.40 66.54 2.90
C LEU A 44 -9.44 66.53 1.77
N VAL A 45 -9.95 67.70 1.37
CA VAL A 45 -10.94 67.83 0.27
C VAL A 45 -10.39 67.30 -1.07
N ARG A 46 -9.06 67.31 -1.28
CA ARG A 46 -8.43 66.78 -2.50
C ARG A 46 -8.31 65.25 -2.53
N LEU A 47 -8.50 64.56 -1.40
CA LEU A 47 -8.40 63.10 -1.29
C LEU A 47 -9.76 62.40 -1.21
N ALA A 48 -10.85 63.14 -0.93
CA ALA A 48 -12.21 62.61 -0.86
C ALA A 48 -12.64 61.72 -2.05
N PRO A 49 -12.45 62.08 -3.34
CA PRO A 49 -12.87 61.22 -4.45
C PRO A 49 -12.07 59.89 -4.52
N VAL A 50 -10.82 59.88 -4.04
CA VAL A 50 -10.00 58.66 -3.98
C VAL A 50 -10.51 57.72 -2.89
N LEU A 51 -10.96 58.26 -1.75
CA LEU A 51 -11.56 57.47 -0.67
C LEU A 51 -12.92 56.86 -1.09
N VAL A 52 -13.78 57.63 -1.78
CA VAL A 52 -15.06 57.11 -2.30
C VAL A 52 -14.85 55.97 -3.29
N LEU A 53 -13.89 56.12 -4.22
CA LEU A 53 -13.50 55.02 -5.12
C LEU A 53 -12.92 53.82 -4.37
N GLY A 54 -12.09 54.04 -3.35
CA GLY A 54 -11.51 52.97 -2.53
C GLY A 54 -12.54 52.16 -1.73
N VAL A 55 -13.53 52.84 -1.13
CA VAL A 55 -14.64 52.18 -0.40
C VAL A 55 -15.55 51.43 -1.37
N GLY A 56 -15.90 52.05 -2.49
CA GLY A 56 -16.69 51.40 -3.54
C GLY A 56 -16.03 50.16 -4.13
N TYR A 57 -14.72 50.25 -4.36
CA TYR A 57 -13.89 49.14 -4.79
C TYR A 57 -13.92 47.98 -3.76
N LEU A 58 -13.73 48.28 -2.48
CA LEU A 58 -13.74 47.26 -1.42
C LEU A 58 -15.11 46.57 -1.32
N LEU A 59 -16.20 47.33 -1.44
CA LEU A 59 -17.58 46.80 -1.41
C LEU A 59 -17.87 45.91 -2.63
N LEU A 60 -17.41 46.31 -3.82
CA LEU A 60 -17.55 45.52 -5.05
C LEU A 60 -16.70 44.24 -5.01
N VAL A 61 -15.48 44.28 -4.46
CA VAL A 61 -14.66 43.08 -4.23
C VAL A 61 -15.31 42.15 -3.21
N ALA A 62 -15.84 42.68 -2.10
CA ALA A 62 -16.58 41.88 -1.13
C ALA A 62 -17.80 41.19 -1.76
N LEU A 63 -18.57 41.89 -2.59
CA LEU A 63 -19.71 41.35 -3.32
C LEU A 63 -19.31 40.26 -4.34
N LEU A 64 -18.16 40.38 -4.99
CA LEU A 64 -17.59 39.36 -5.90
C LEU A 64 -17.02 38.14 -5.16
N LEU A 65 -16.55 38.32 -3.93
CA LEU A 65 -16.02 37.25 -3.07
C LEU A 65 -17.08 36.55 -2.23
N LEU A 66 -18.30 37.11 -2.12
CA LEU A 66 -19.40 36.47 -1.41
C LEU A 66 -19.72 35.11 -2.06
N PRO A 67 -19.59 33.98 -1.34
CA PRO A 67 -19.93 32.67 -1.88
C PRO A 67 -21.45 32.50 -1.88
N LEU A 68 -22.12 33.09 -2.88
CA LEU A 68 -23.58 32.96 -3.07
C LEU A 68 -24.01 31.53 -3.47
N ARG A 69 -23.09 30.61 -3.73
CA ARG A 69 -23.44 29.21 -3.94
C ARG A 69 -23.76 28.55 -2.60
N PRO A 70 -24.85 27.76 -2.49
CA PRO A 70 -25.10 26.98 -1.28
C PRO A 70 -23.89 26.08 -1.02
N MET A 71 -23.33 26.17 0.18
CA MET A 71 -22.34 25.19 0.62
C MET A 71 -23.03 23.82 0.63
N MET A 72 -22.37 22.80 0.06
CA MET A 72 -22.83 21.42 0.26
C MET A 72 -22.94 21.18 1.77
N PRO A 73 -24.09 20.68 2.27
CA PRO A 73 -24.25 20.43 3.69
C PRO A 73 -23.20 19.41 4.15
N GLU A 74 -22.77 19.53 5.40
CA GLU A 74 -21.72 18.67 5.95
C GLU A 74 -22.30 17.31 6.34
N TYR A 75 -22.00 16.28 5.55
CA TYR A 75 -22.39 14.90 5.82
C TYR A 75 -21.42 14.28 6.83
N VAL A 76 -21.92 13.99 8.04
CA VAL A 76 -21.14 13.35 9.11
C VAL A 76 -21.64 11.91 9.29
N VAL A 77 -20.70 10.94 9.29
CA VAL A 77 -21.00 9.52 9.50
C VAL A 77 -21.69 9.31 10.84
N GLY A 78 -22.81 8.58 10.84
CA GLY A 78 -23.65 8.31 12.01
C GLY A 78 -24.79 9.31 12.25
N HIS A 79 -24.86 10.40 11.48
CA HIS A 79 -25.99 11.36 11.53
C HIS A 79 -26.96 11.14 10.36
N PRO A 80 -28.25 11.50 10.51
CA PRO A 80 -29.18 11.53 9.38
C PRO A 80 -28.74 12.58 8.35
N ALA A 81 -28.82 12.23 7.07
CA ALA A 81 -28.45 13.10 5.97
C ALA A 81 -29.39 14.32 5.90
N PRO A 82 -28.86 15.55 5.92
CA PRO A 82 -29.67 16.78 5.94
C PRO A 82 -30.30 17.13 4.59
N ALA A 83 -29.91 16.44 3.51
CA ALA A 83 -30.46 16.56 2.16
C ALA A 83 -30.12 15.30 1.35
N LYS A 84 -30.90 15.02 0.30
CA LYS A 84 -30.65 13.94 -0.65
C LYS A 84 -29.30 14.13 -1.37
N LEU A 85 -28.48 13.08 -1.43
CA LEU A 85 -27.20 13.06 -2.12
C LEU A 85 -27.29 12.31 -3.47
N VAL A 86 -26.96 13.00 -4.56
CA VAL A 86 -26.93 12.46 -5.93
C VAL A 86 -25.60 12.76 -6.63
N ALA A 87 -25.14 11.85 -7.48
CA ALA A 87 -23.92 12.00 -8.27
C ALA A 87 -24.10 13.02 -9.41
N ARG A 88 -23.59 14.26 -9.25
CA ARG A 88 -23.74 15.33 -10.27
C ARG A 88 -23.10 15.02 -11.63
N ARG A 89 -22.18 14.04 -11.69
CA ARG A 89 -21.43 13.59 -12.88
C ARG A 89 -21.15 12.10 -12.74
N ALA A 90 -20.86 11.43 -13.86
CA ALA A 90 -20.33 10.06 -13.83
C ALA A 90 -18.85 10.08 -13.42
N PHE A 91 -18.44 9.15 -12.56
CA PHE A 91 -17.06 9.00 -12.10
C PHE A 91 -16.76 7.58 -11.63
N GLN A 92 -15.48 7.27 -11.41
CA GLN A 92 -15.05 5.95 -10.98
C GLN A 92 -14.48 6.01 -9.55
N ILE A 93 -14.89 5.07 -8.69
CA ILE A 93 -14.34 4.87 -7.35
C ILE A 93 -13.64 3.52 -7.27
N LEU A 94 -12.53 3.44 -6.52
CA LEU A 94 -11.87 2.19 -6.18
C LEU A 94 -12.75 1.31 -5.28
N ASP A 95 -13.02 0.09 -5.70
CA ASP A 95 -13.56 -0.98 -4.85
C ASP A 95 -12.41 -1.55 -4.01
N SER A 96 -12.21 -1.00 -2.81
CA SER A 96 -11.12 -1.40 -1.92
C SER A 96 -11.28 -2.85 -1.46
N GLU A 97 -12.50 -3.27 -1.11
CA GLU A 97 -12.79 -4.63 -0.65
C GLU A 97 -12.52 -5.67 -1.74
N ARG A 98 -13.07 -5.48 -2.95
CA ARG A 98 -12.89 -6.44 -4.03
C ARG A 98 -11.47 -6.43 -4.60
N THR A 99 -10.81 -5.27 -4.63
CA THR A 99 -9.39 -5.20 -4.99
C THR A 99 -8.55 -5.96 -3.96
N GLN A 100 -8.85 -5.83 -2.66
CA GLN A 100 -8.16 -6.55 -1.60
C GLN A 100 -8.46 -8.06 -1.65
N ALA A 101 -9.70 -8.47 -1.91
CA ALA A 101 -10.07 -9.88 -2.05
C ALA A 101 -9.37 -10.54 -3.26
N LEU A 102 -9.33 -9.87 -4.41
CA LEU A 102 -8.59 -10.37 -5.58
C LEU A 102 -7.07 -10.40 -5.34
N ARG A 103 -6.52 -9.46 -4.56
CA ARG A 103 -5.12 -9.50 -4.12
C ARG A 103 -4.84 -10.67 -3.18
N GLN A 104 -5.73 -10.93 -2.23
CA GLN A 104 -5.62 -12.08 -1.34
C GLN A 104 -5.71 -13.39 -2.13
N GLN A 105 -6.64 -13.50 -3.07
CA GLN A 105 -6.73 -14.64 -3.98
C GLN A 105 -5.43 -14.82 -4.79
N ALA A 106 -4.87 -13.75 -5.39
CA ALA A 106 -3.61 -13.83 -6.12
C ALA A 106 -2.39 -14.16 -5.23
N ALA A 107 -2.41 -13.75 -3.95
CA ALA A 107 -1.41 -14.16 -2.96
C ALA A 107 -1.58 -15.64 -2.55
N GLU A 108 -2.81 -16.12 -2.46
CA GLU A 108 -3.08 -17.54 -2.23
C GLU A 108 -2.58 -18.36 -3.42
N GLU A 109 -2.94 -17.99 -4.67
CA GLU A 109 -2.50 -18.55 -5.96
C GLU A 109 -0.98 -18.41 -6.27
N ALA A 110 -0.18 -17.85 -5.37
CA ALA A 110 1.26 -17.66 -5.60
C ALA A 110 2.07 -18.96 -5.41
N ILE A 111 2.66 -19.44 -6.51
CA ILE A 111 3.47 -20.68 -6.59
C ILE A 111 4.46 -20.79 -5.41
N PRO A 112 4.35 -21.86 -4.58
CA PRO A 112 5.19 -22.03 -3.40
C PRO A 112 6.66 -22.32 -3.75
N VAL A 113 7.54 -21.93 -2.83
CA VAL A 113 9.01 -21.95 -3.01
C VAL A 113 9.66 -22.83 -1.95
N PHE A 114 10.48 -23.79 -2.39
CA PHE A 114 11.21 -24.71 -1.50
C PHE A 114 12.71 -24.61 -1.72
N GLU A 115 13.49 -24.63 -0.65
CA GLU A 115 14.93 -24.81 -0.70
C GLU A 115 15.26 -26.31 -0.73
N GLU A 116 16.14 -26.73 -1.64
CA GLU A 116 16.60 -28.12 -1.77
C GLU A 116 17.81 -28.38 -0.87
N ARG A 117 17.65 -29.26 0.13
CA ARG A 117 18.73 -29.70 1.01
C ARG A 117 19.40 -30.98 0.47
N LEU A 118 20.24 -30.81 -0.55
CA LEU A 118 20.97 -31.92 -1.17
C LEU A 118 21.91 -32.64 -0.19
N GLU A 119 22.40 -31.93 0.84
CA GLU A 119 23.30 -32.46 1.86
C GLU A 119 22.68 -33.64 2.61
N VAL A 120 21.35 -33.63 2.82
CA VAL A 120 20.61 -34.72 3.49
C VAL A 120 20.73 -36.03 2.71
N VAL A 121 20.76 -35.98 1.37
CA VAL A 121 20.90 -37.18 0.53
C VAL A 121 22.31 -37.77 0.67
N GLU A 122 23.32 -36.92 0.77
CA GLU A 122 24.72 -37.35 0.95
C GLU A 122 24.97 -37.87 2.38
N GLU A 123 24.45 -37.17 3.39
CA GLU A 123 24.53 -37.56 4.81
C GLU A 123 23.84 -38.92 5.05
N VAL A 124 22.59 -39.09 4.61
CA VAL A 124 21.87 -40.37 4.72
C VAL A 124 22.59 -41.51 4.00
N SER A 125 23.14 -41.27 2.81
CA SER A 125 23.91 -42.29 2.08
C SER A 125 25.20 -42.69 2.81
N GLY A 126 25.88 -41.71 3.42
CA GLY A 126 27.07 -41.89 4.23
C GLY A 126 26.80 -42.61 5.56
N ASP A 127 25.69 -42.30 6.23
CA ASP A 127 25.25 -42.96 7.46
C ASP A 127 24.90 -44.43 7.22
N VAL A 128 24.23 -44.75 6.09
CA VAL A 128 23.99 -46.15 5.69
C VAL A 128 25.30 -46.89 5.40
N ASP A 129 26.28 -46.24 4.75
CA ASP A 129 27.59 -46.85 4.48
C ASP A 129 28.40 -47.09 5.77
N GLN A 130 28.42 -46.14 6.69
CA GLN A 130 29.06 -46.29 8.00
C GLN A 130 28.38 -47.40 8.83
N LEU A 131 27.05 -47.43 8.86
CA LEU A 131 26.26 -48.46 9.55
C LEU A 131 26.60 -49.87 9.08
N PHE A 132 26.58 -50.12 7.77
CA PHE A 132 26.80 -51.45 7.24
C PHE A 132 28.27 -51.89 7.41
N LYS A 133 29.23 -50.96 7.32
CA LYS A 133 30.65 -51.22 7.64
C LYS A 133 30.87 -51.59 9.11
N ALA A 134 30.30 -50.82 10.03
CA ALA A 134 30.40 -51.10 11.47
C ALA A 134 29.74 -52.44 11.83
N ALA A 135 28.55 -52.73 11.26
CA ALA A 135 27.88 -54.03 11.43
C ALA A 135 28.72 -55.21 10.88
N GLN A 136 29.42 -55.04 9.76
CA GLN A 136 30.30 -56.06 9.18
C GLN A 136 31.53 -56.34 10.06
N VAL A 137 32.11 -55.30 10.69
CA VAL A 137 33.21 -55.45 11.65
C VAL A 137 32.71 -56.16 12.92
N LEU A 138 31.62 -55.67 13.53
CA LEU A 138 31.07 -56.19 14.79
C LEU A 138 30.49 -57.61 14.69
N SER A 139 30.01 -58.02 13.51
CA SER A 139 29.60 -59.42 13.25
C SER A 139 30.80 -60.36 13.05
N SER A 140 31.97 -59.83 12.68
CA SER A 140 33.22 -60.58 12.58
C SER A 140 33.93 -60.75 13.95
N GLU A 141 33.68 -59.85 14.91
CA GLU A 141 34.26 -59.93 16.26
C GLU A 141 33.56 -61.01 17.12
N SER A 142 34.26 -62.10 17.40
CA SER A 142 33.83 -63.15 18.33
C SER A 142 34.15 -62.79 19.78
N GLY A 143 33.14 -62.82 20.66
CA GLY A 143 33.32 -62.70 22.12
C GLY A 143 32.61 -61.52 22.78
N LEU A 144 32.08 -60.57 22.01
CA LEU A 144 31.26 -59.47 22.52
C LEU A 144 29.82 -59.92 22.85
N SER A 145 29.24 -59.32 23.89
CA SER A 145 27.81 -59.44 24.19
C SER A 145 26.95 -58.68 23.16
N ALA A 146 25.65 -58.96 23.12
CA ALA A 146 24.72 -58.24 22.25
C ALA A 146 24.65 -56.74 22.62
N GLU A 147 24.66 -56.44 23.92
CA GLU A 147 24.65 -55.09 24.49
C GLU A 147 25.93 -54.32 24.15
N GLU A 148 27.09 -54.97 24.24
CA GLU A 148 28.39 -54.37 23.87
C GLU A 148 28.45 -54.04 22.38
N ARG A 149 27.93 -54.93 21.51
CA ARG A 149 27.82 -54.66 20.07
C ARG A 149 26.86 -53.51 19.77
N GLN A 150 25.72 -53.45 20.46
CA GLN A 150 24.77 -52.33 20.34
C GLN A 150 25.43 -51.01 20.72
N GLN A 151 26.12 -50.98 21.85
CA GLN A 151 26.75 -49.76 22.37
C GLN A 151 27.92 -49.31 21.49
N ARG A 152 28.71 -50.25 20.92
CA ARG A 152 29.71 -49.89 19.89
C ARG A 152 29.07 -49.35 18.61
N LEU A 153 28.04 -50.00 18.08
CA LEU A 153 27.36 -49.52 16.86
C LEU A 153 26.76 -48.11 17.04
N ALA A 154 26.19 -47.83 18.21
CA ALA A 154 25.68 -46.50 18.57
C ALA A 154 26.78 -45.44 18.82
N ASN A 155 28.01 -45.86 19.13
CA ASN A 155 29.16 -44.96 19.25
C ASN A 155 29.87 -44.72 17.90
N GLU A 156 29.86 -45.71 17.01
CA GLU A 156 30.51 -45.65 15.69
C GLU A 156 29.63 -45.00 14.61
N THR A 157 28.30 -45.04 14.78
CA THR A 157 27.34 -44.41 13.87
C THR A 157 26.67 -43.19 14.52
N ARG A 158 26.28 -42.20 13.72
CA ARG A 158 25.50 -41.04 14.19
C ARG A 158 24.04 -41.35 14.47
N LEU A 159 23.60 -42.56 14.12
CA LEU A 159 22.21 -42.97 14.16
C LEU A 159 21.83 -43.40 15.57
N ASN A 160 20.89 -42.67 16.17
CA ASN A 160 20.28 -43.08 17.43
C ASN A 160 19.36 -44.29 17.19
N PHE A 161 19.90 -45.50 17.35
CA PHE A 161 19.12 -46.74 17.33
C PHE A 161 18.31 -46.87 18.63
N PRO A 162 16.97 -46.77 18.62
CA PRO A 162 16.15 -47.25 19.74
C PRO A 162 16.45 -48.72 20.04
N GLU A 163 16.17 -49.09 21.30
CA GLU A 163 16.54 -50.32 22.01
C GLU A 163 15.94 -51.63 21.47
N ASP A 164 15.46 -51.65 20.22
CA ASP A 164 15.00 -52.88 19.58
C ASP A 164 16.19 -53.80 19.23
N ALA A 165 16.60 -54.57 20.23
CA ALA A 165 17.61 -55.61 20.12
C ALA A 165 17.27 -56.66 19.04
N GLU A 166 15.99 -56.84 18.68
CA GLU A 166 15.59 -57.74 17.58
C GLU A 166 16.11 -57.19 16.24
N THR A 167 15.83 -55.92 15.92
CA THR A 167 16.32 -55.27 14.69
C THR A 167 17.86 -55.25 14.61
N LEU A 168 18.55 -55.04 15.74
CA LEU A 168 20.02 -55.05 15.76
C LEU A 168 20.61 -56.45 15.56
N ASP A 169 20.02 -57.46 16.20
CA ASP A 169 20.40 -58.86 16.04
C ASP A 169 20.13 -59.36 14.60
N LEU A 170 19.03 -58.93 13.98
CA LEU A 170 18.74 -59.17 12.56
C LEU A 170 19.82 -58.56 11.64
N LEU A 171 20.27 -57.32 11.91
CA LEU A 171 21.37 -56.69 11.18
C LEU A 171 22.66 -57.51 11.33
N LEU A 172 23.05 -57.88 12.56
CA LEU A 172 24.30 -58.62 12.83
C LEU A 172 24.32 -60.06 12.30
N ARG A 173 23.15 -60.66 12.06
CA ARG A 173 23.01 -62.02 11.49
C ARG A 173 22.90 -62.04 9.96
N TYR A 174 22.64 -60.91 9.32
CA TYR A 174 22.35 -60.87 7.88
C TYR A 174 23.60 -61.05 7.02
N ARG A 175 23.72 -62.20 6.35
CA ARG A 175 24.94 -62.56 5.57
C ARG A 175 25.21 -61.70 4.33
N SER A 176 24.21 -61.02 3.78
CA SER A 176 24.27 -60.40 2.45
C SER A 176 24.28 -58.87 2.50
N TYR A 177 25.07 -58.30 3.41
CA TYR A 177 25.18 -56.85 3.66
C TYR A 177 25.19 -56.00 2.38
N ASP A 178 26.07 -56.30 1.41
CA ASP A 178 26.19 -55.59 0.13
C ASP A 178 24.88 -55.43 -0.64
N LEU A 179 24.04 -56.47 -0.68
CA LEU A 179 22.79 -56.44 -1.46
C LEU A 179 21.75 -55.55 -0.77
N LEU A 180 21.65 -55.67 0.56
CA LEU A 180 20.72 -54.88 1.35
C LEU A 180 21.15 -53.41 1.40
N GLN A 181 22.43 -53.14 1.64
CA GLN A 181 23.01 -51.79 1.65
C GLN A 181 22.73 -51.08 0.31
N LYS A 182 23.10 -51.70 -0.82
CA LYS A 182 22.89 -51.12 -2.16
C LYS A 182 21.41 -50.88 -2.44
N THR A 183 20.54 -51.81 -2.06
CA THR A 183 19.08 -51.65 -2.24
C THR A 183 18.53 -50.49 -1.40
N ILE A 184 18.93 -50.38 -0.14
CA ILE A 184 18.52 -49.27 0.74
C ILE A 184 19.03 -47.93 0.20
N GLN A 185 20.31 -47.84 -0.19
CA GLN A 185 20.90 -46.62 -0.75
C GLN A 185 20.24 -46.22 -2.09
N GLU A 186 19.94 -47.18 -2.97
CA GLU A 186 19.24 -46.93 -4.24
C GLU A 186 17.82 -46.38 -3.99
N LEU A 187 17.05 -47.01 -3.10
CA LEU A 187 15.66 -46.63 -2.83
C LEU A 187 15.55 -45.34 -2.01
N LEU A 188 16.37 -45.15 -0.97
CA LEU A 188 16.44 -43.87 -0.24
C LEU A 188 16.90 -42.76 -1.17
N GLY A 189 17.98 -42.97 -1.92
CA GLY A 189 18.49 -42.00 -2.88
C GLY A 189 17.46 -41.61 -3.94
N ARG A 190 16.61 -42.53 -4.40
CA ARG A 190 15.51 -42.25 -5.32
C ARG A 190 14.40 -41.41 -4.67
N ILE A 191 13.96 -41.77 -3.46
CA ILE A 191 12.87 -41.06 -2.77
C ILE A 191 13.32 -39.65 -2.36
N LEU A 192 14.49 -39.52 -1.75
CA LEU A 192 15.00 -38.24 -1.25
C LEU A 192 15.28 -37.25 -2.39
N LYS A 193 15.79 -37.71 -3.56
CA LYS A 193 15.98 -36.88 -4.77
C LYS A 193 14.68 -36.46 -5.48
N ASN A 194 13.61 -37.22 -5.27
CA ASN A 194 12.27 -36.87 -5.74
C ASN A 194 11.59 -35.82 -4.84
N GLY A 195 12.23 -35.42 -3.74
CA GLY A 195 11.73 -34.40 -2.83
C GLY A 195 10.84 -34.98 -1.75
N VAL A 196 11.22 -34.73 -0.49
CA VAL A 196 10.42 -35.04 0.70
C VAL A 196 10.15 -33.74 1.45
N VAL A 197 8.89 -33.39 1.66
CA VAL A 197 8.49 -32.17 2.40
C VAL A 197 8.19 -32.46 3.87
N PRO A 198 8.32 -31.45 4.76
CA PRO A 198 7.83 -31.56 6.13
C PRO A 198 6.30 -31.74 6.20
N THR A 199 5.84 -31.92 7.43
CA THR A 199 4.51 -32.26 7.95
C THR A 199 3.23 -31.93 7.13
N PRO A 200 2.11 -32.67 7.35
CA PRO A 200 0.88 -32.53 6.57
C PRO A 200 0.21 -31.15 6.59
N GLU A 201 0.50 -30.32 7.59
CA GLU A 201 -0.11 -29.00 7.75
C GLU A 201 0.35 -28.05 6.63
N ASP A 202 1.66 -27.93 6.41
CA ASP A 202 2.26 -27.23 5.27
C ASP A 202 1.80 -27.84 3.94
N TRP A 203 1.76 -29.18 3.87
CA TRP A 203 1.34 -29.94 2.68
C TRP A 203 -0.09 -29.62 2.23
N SER A 204 -1.00 -29.31 3.16
CA SER A 204 -2.41 -28.99 2.86
C SER A 204 -2.60 -27.65 2.13
N GLU A 205 -1.67 -26.71 2.30
CA GLU A 205 -1.63 -25.45 1.53
C GLU A 205 -1.02 -25.72 0.15
N ILE A 206 0.09 -26.47 0.10
CA ILE A 206 0.82 -26.82 -1.12
C ILE A 206 -0.03 -27.65 -2.10
N GLN A 207 -0.87 -28.57 -1.61
CA GLN A 207 -1.76 -29.39 -2.46
C GLN A 207 -2.79 -28.57 -3.24
N ARG A 208 -3.13 -27.35 -2.79
CA ARG A 208 -4.04 -26.44 -3.53
C ARG A 208 -3.41 -26.00 -4.86
N HIS A 209 -2.08 -25.88 -4.90
CA HIS A 209 -1.28 -25.52 -6.08
C HIS A 209 -0.91 -26.73 -6.95
N SER A 210 -1.61 -27.86 -6.80
CA SER A 210 -1.28 -29.12 -7.47
C SER A 210 -1.23 -29.04 -9.01
N GLN A 211 -1.94 -28.08 -9.62
CA GLN A 211 -1.92 -27.84 -11.07
C GLN A 211 -0.80 -26.90 -11.55
N GLU A 212 -0.31 -26.02 -10.66
CA GLU A 212 0.69 -24.98 -10.98
C GLU A 212 2.12 -25.45 -10.71
N GLY A 213 2.27 -26.39 -9.78
CA GLY A 213 3.55 -26.95 -9.35
C GLY A 213 4.18 -26.18 -8.21
N MET A 214 5.49 -26.41 -8.02
CA MET A 214 6.33 -25.69 -7.07
C MET A 214 7.66 -25.33 -7.73
N ASP A 215 8.23 -24.21 -7.31
CA ASP A 215 9.61 -23.86 -7.66
C ASP A 215 10.54 -24.30 -6.54
N VAL A 216 11.59 -25.03 -6.90
CA VAL A 216 12.65 -25.42 -6.00
C VAL A 216 13.87 -24.56 -6.29
N VAL A 217 14.40 -23.91 -5.26
CA VAL A 217 15.55 -23.01 -5.30
C VAL A 217 16.80 -23.64 -4.71
N ASP A 218 17.95 -23.20 -5.20
CA ASP A 218 19.23 -23.43 -4.55
C ASP A 218 19.41 -22.53 -3.31
N SER A 219 20.49 -22.74 -2.56
CA SER A 219 20.86 -21.94 -1.39
C SER A 219 21.26 -20.49 -1.70
N GLU A 220 21.32 -20.11 -2.99
CA GLU A 220 21.45 -18.72 -3.45
C GLU A 220 20.08 -18.10 -3.81
N GLY A 221 18.97 -18.83 -3.65
CA GLY A 221 17.61 -18.40 -3.94
C GLY A 221 17.23 -18.43 -5.43
N ARG A 222 18.06 -19.02 -6.29
CA ARG A 222 17.80 -19.15 -7.74
C ARG A 222 16.95 -20.38 -8.00
N VAL A 223 15.97 -20.29 -8.90
CA VAL A 223 15.15 -21.44 -9.30
C VAL A 223 16.02 -22.48 -10.01
N ALA A 224 16.31 -23.58 -9.32
CA ALA A 224 17.12 -24.69 -9.81
C ALA A 224 16.27 -25.66 -10.64
N ARG A 225 15.05 -25.96 -10.20
CA ARG A 225 14.13 -26.90 -10.85
C ARG A 225 12.67 -26.54 -10.57
N LYS A 226 11.78 -26.82 -11.52
CA LYS A 226 10.32 -26.78 -11.33
C LYS A 226 9.80 -28.20 -11.15
N MET A 227 8.90 -28.41 -10.19
CA MET A 227 8.37 -29.73 -9.87
C MET A 227 6.84 -29.72 -9.81
N GLN A 228 6.22 -30.86 -10.14
CA GLN A 228 4.79 -31.05 -9.90
C GLN A 228 4.58 -31.48 -8.45
N VAL A 229 3.56 -30.93 -7.79
CA VAL A 229 3.20 -31.30 -6.41
C VAL A 229 2.96 -32.81 -6.28
N SER A 230 2.36 -33.43 -7.30
CA SER A 230 2.12 -34.88 -7.38
C SER A 230 3.38 -35.75 -7.40
N SER A 231 4.57 -35.19 -7.65
CA SER A 231 5.84 -35.93 -7.71
C SER A 231 6.60 -35.96 -6.38
N VAL A 232 6.18 -35.12 -5.41
CA VAL A 232 6.78 -34.95 -4.09
C VAL A 232 5.95 -35.68 -3.05
N LEU A 233 6.59 -36.20 -2.01
CA LEU A 233 5.94 -36.93 -0.92
C LEU A 233 6.15 -36.20 0.42
N ASP A 234 5.16 -36.23 1.30
CA ASP A 234 5.40 -35.93 2.71
C ASP A 234 6.20 -37.05 3.39
N VAL A 235 6.82 -36.78 4.54
CA VAL A 235 7.65 -37.76 5.28
C VAL A 235 6.93 -39.09 5.55
N ALA A 236 5.63 -39.09 5.86
CA ALA A 236 4.89 -40.33 6.17
C ALA A 236 4.61 -41.13 4.89
N SER A 237 4.16 -40.46 3.83
CA SER A 237 3.98 -41.05 2.50
C SER A 237 5.29 -41.58 1.93
N ALA A 238 6.40 -40.87 2.10
CA ALA A 238 7.74 -41.29 1.69
C ALA A 238 8.20 -42.57 2.41
N ARG A 239 7.94 -42.68 3.72
CA ARG A 239 8.22 -43.90 4.51
C ARG A 239 7.34 -45.06 4.08
N GLN A 240 6.06 -44.83 3.82
CA GLN A 240 5.15 -45.86 3.30
C GLN A 240 5.58 -46.35 1.91
N GLU A 241 5.93 -45.45 1.00
CA GLU A 241 6.43 -45.77 -0.35
C GLU A 241 7.76 -46.53 -0.29
N PHE A 242 8.68 -46.13 0.58
CA PHE A 242 9.92 -46.86 0.82
C PHE A 242 9.66 -48.30 1.28
N ARG A 243 8.77 -48.50 2.27
CA ARG A 243 8.37 -49.83 2.75
C ARG A 243 7.73 -50.66 1.63
N ARG A 244 6.92 -50.06 0.75
CA ARG A 244 6.32 -50.73 -0.42
C ARG A 244 7.40 -51.21 -1.40
N LEU A 245 8.31 -50.33 -1.80
CA LEU A 245 9.40 -50.64 -2.73
C LEU A 245 10.36 -51.70 -2.16
N ILE A 246 10.66 -51.64 -0.86
CA ILE A 246 11.41 -52.68 -0.15
C ILE A 246 10.66 -54.03 -0.19
N ALA A 247 9.35 -54.05 0.09
CA ALA A 247 8.57 -55.28 0.08
C ALA A 247 8.44 -55.90 -1.34
N GLU A 248 8.45 -55.08 -2.38
CA GLU A 248 8.48 -55.54 -3.78
C GLU A 248 9.84 -56.13 -4.17
N ARG A 249 10.93 -55.59 -3.63
CA ARG A 249 12.31 -56.05 -3.90
C ARG A 249 12.69 -57.30 -3.12
N PHE A 250 12.16 -57.43 -1.90
CA PHE A 250 12.43 -58.48 -0.92
C PHE A 250 11.13 -59.26 -0.65
N ASN A 251 10.64 -60.00 -1.65
CA ASN A 251 9.26 -60.49 -1.68
C ASN A 251 9.05 -61.91 -1.11
N LYS A 252 10.11 -62.64 -0.75
CA LYS A 252 9.99 -64.02 -0.24
C LYS A 252 9.50 -64.04 1.22
N PRO A 253 8.39 -64.72 1.57
CA PRO A 253 7.83 -64.65 2.91
C PRO A 253 8.82 -64.95 4.03
N GLU A 254 9.58 -66.05 3.94
CA GLU A 254 10.46 -66.54 5.01
C GLU A 254 11.91 -66.04 4.90
N GLU A 255 12.49 -66.02 3.69
CA GLU A 255 13.88 -65.58 3.47
C GLU A 255 14.06 -64.05 3.62
N ASP A 256 13.05 -63.27 3.24
CA ASP A 256 13.14 -61.82 3.10
C ASP A 256 12.41 -61.04 4.23
N GLU A 257 11.87 -61.70 5.27
CA GLU A 257 11.24 -60.98 6.39
C GLU A 257 12.25 -60.09 7.15
N ALA A 258 13.40 -60.67 7.52
CA ALA A 258 14.48 -59.97 8.22
C ALA A 258 14.96 -58.70 7.49
N PRO A 259 15.40 -58.75 6.20
CA PRO A 259 15.82 -57.55 5.48
C PRO A 259 14.69 -56.54 5.28
N ARG A 260 13.43 -56.97 5.13
CA ARG A 260 12.28 -56.04 5.07
C ARG A 260 12.06 -55.28 6.37
N ARG A 261 12.04 -55.99 7.53
CA ARG A 261 11.86 -55.36 8.85
C ARG A 261 13.00 -54.39 9.14
N LEU A 262 14.24 -54.81 8.92
CA LEU A 262 15.43 -53.98 9.08
C LEU A 262 15.41 -52.74 8.17
N ALA A 263 15.22 -52.92 6.85
CA ALA A 263 15.16 -51.81 5.92
C ALA A 263 14.03 -50.83 6.27
N GLY A 264 12.82 -51.33 6.56
CA GLY A 264 11.68 -50.50 6.97
C GLY A 264 12.01 -49.63 8.19
N SER A 265 12.60 -50.21 9.23
CA SER A 265 13.01 -49.48 10.44
C SER A 265 14.11 -48.44 10.21
N LEU A 266 14.99 -48.67 9.22
CA LEU A 266 16.00 -47.70 8.78
C LEU A 266 15.36 -46.57 7.98
N GLY A 267 14.47 -46.88 7.03
CA GLY A 267 13.72 -45.88 6.27
C GLY A 267 12.85 -44.98 7.16
N ASP A 268 12.27 -45.52 8.22
CA ASP A 268 11.50 -44.73 9.20
C ASP A 268 12.31 -43.66 9.94
N ARG A 269 13.65 -43.79 9.97
CA ARG A 269 14.56 -42.86 10.66
C ARG A 269 15.32 -41.97 9.68
N LEU A 270 15.82 -42.57 8.59
CA LEU A 270 16.66 -41.92 7.58
C LEU A 270 15.86 -41.09 6.57
N ILE A 271 14.54 -41.27 6.47
CA ILE A 271 13.70 -40.41 5.64
C ILE A 271 13.39 -39.13 6.42
N GLU A 272 14.18 -38.10 6.10
CA GLU A 272 14.04 -36.71 6.53
C GLU A 272 13.56 -35.81 5.36
N PRO A 273 13.03 -34.61 5.65
CA PRO A 273 12.68 -33.64 4.61
C PRO A 273 13.89 -33.13 3.82
N THR A 274 13.84 -33.25 2.50
CA THR A 274 14.82 -32.67 1.54
C THR A 274 14.35 -31.37 0.91
N LEU A 275 13.06 -31.04 1.00
CA LEU A 275 12.47 -29.78 0.52
C LEU A 275 11.92 -29.00 1.72
N VAL A 276 12.49 -27.82 2.00
CA VAL A 276 12.09 -26.97 3.12
C VAL A 276 11.42 -25.69 2.59
N PRO A 277 10.24 -25.25 3.12
CA PRO A 277 9.59 -24.03 2.66
C PRO A 277 10.48 -22.78 2.82
N HIS A 278 10.82 -22.11 1.72
CA HIS A 278 11.61 -20.88 1.76
C HIS A 278 10.69 -19.67 1.97
N VAL A 279 10.18 -19.51 3.20
CA VAL A 279 9.12 -18.57 3.60
C VAL A 279 9.33 -17.14 3.06
N ALA A 280 10.56 -16.60 3.11
CA ALA A 280 10.83 -15.22 2.68
C ALA A 280 10.60 -15.00 1.16
N LEU A 281 11.16 -15.86 0.31
CA LEU A 281 10.93 -15.81 -1.15
C LEU A 281 9.47 -16.09 -1.52
N TRP A 282 8.79 -16.96 -0.79
CA TRP A 282 7.36 -17.20 -1.01
C TRP A 282 6.52 -15.96 -0.65
N GLN A 283 6.82 -15.30 0.48
CA GLN A 283 6.17 -14.03 0.85
C GLN A 283 6.46 -12.91 -0.17
N GLU A 284 7.68 -12.83 -0.70
CA GLU A 284 8.00 -11.87 -1.76
C GLU A 284 7.16 -12.13 -3.02
N ARG A 285 7.04 -13.39 -3.45
CA ARG A 285 6.18 -13.75 -4.57
C ARG A 285 4.71 -13.44 -4.32
N ARG A 286 4.20 -13.73 -3.10
CA ARG A 286 2.83 -13.34 -2.70
C ARG A 286 2.61 -11.85 -2.91
N GLN A 287 3.54 -11.00 -2.49
CA GLN A 287 3.47 -9.56 -2.73
C GLN A 287 3.55 -9.20 -4.23
N GLN A 288 4.43 -9.85 -5.00
CA GLN A 288 4.53 -9.63 -6.44
C GLN A 288 3.24 -10.00 -7.19
N GLU A 289 2.55 -11.08 -6.81
CA GLU A 289 1.23 -11.41 -7.39
C GLU A 289 0.14 -10.41 -6.96
N MET A 290 0.12 -9.98 -5.69
CA MET A 290 -0.76 -8.90 -5.21
C MET A 290 -0.58 -7.59 -5.99
N ASP A 291 0.65 -7.23 -6.31
CA ASP A 291 0.97 -5.98 -7.00
C ASP A 291 0.60 -6.02 -8.49
N LYS A 292 0.52 -7.21 -9.11
CA LYS A 292 -0.01 -7.40 -10.47
C LYS A 292 -1.53 -7.22 -10.56
N VAL A 293 -2.27 -7.40 -9.45
CA VAL A 293 -3.73 -7.26 -9.45
C VAL A 293 -4.13 -5.79 -9.64
N ALA A 294 -4.71 -5.52 -10.81
CA ALA A 294 -5.24 -4.22 -11.17
C ALA A 294 -6.39 -3.80 -10.23
N PRO A 295 -6.47 -2.51 -9.84
CA PRO A 295 -7.56 -2.01 -9.01
C PRO A 295 -8.91 -2.15 -9.70
N VAL A 296 -9.90 -2.68 -8.98
CA VAL A 296 -11.28 -2.77 -9.47
C VAL A 296 -11.96 -1.42 -9.29
N MET A 297 -12.48 -0.86 -10.38
CA MET A 297 -13.15 0.44 -10.39
C MET A 297 -14.66 0.28 -10.56
N ILE A 298 -15.44 0.88 -9.66
CA ILE A 298 -16.90 0.99 -9.74
C ILE A 298 -17.23 2.26 -10.51
N GLN A 299 -18.01 2.15 -11.58
CA GLN A 299 -18.52 3.31 -12.30
C GLN A 299 -19.84 3.78 -11.67
N ILE A 300 -19.82 4.96 -11.07
CA ILE A 300 -21.01 5.69 -10.63
C ILE A 300 -21.50 6.54 -11.81
N GLN A 301 -22.79 6.48 -12.12
CA GLN A 301 -23.38 7.23 -13.22
C GLN A 301 -23.83 8.63 -12.80
N LYS A 302 -24.02 9.53 -13.77
CA LYS A 302 -24.66 10.83 -13.53
C LYS A 302 -26.08 10.61 -12.99
N ASP A 303 -26.47 11.47 -12.06
CA ASP A 303 -27.76 11.52 -11.36
C ASP A 303 -28.10 10.26 -10.54
N GLN A 304 -27.14 9.34 -10.39
CA GLN A 304 -27.28 8.19 -9.50
C GLN A 304 -27.50 8.67 -8.05
N LYS A 305 -28.57 8.15 -7.44
CA LYS A 305 -28.93 8.37 -6.03
C LYS A 305 -28.01 7.57 -5.12
N LEU A 306 -27.54 8.20 -4.04
CA LEU A 306 -26.51 7.63 -3.16
C LEU A 306 -26.92 7.64 -1.68
N ILE A 307 -27.63 8.68 -1.21
CA ILE A 307 -28.20 8.77 0.15
C ILE A 307 -29.52 9.56 0.06
N ASP A 308 -30.59 9.13 0.74
CA ASP A 308 -31.81 9.92 0.89
C ASP A 308 -31.74 10.94 2.04
N GLU A 309 -32.57 11.98 1.97
CA GLU A 309 -32.78 12.88 3.11
C GLU A 309 -33.36 12.12 4.31
N GLY A 310 -32.80 12.35 5.50
CA GLY A 310 -33.15 11.65 6.73
C GLY A 310 -32.48 10.27 6.91
N GLU A 311 -31.87 9.70 5.87
CA GLU A 311 -31.17 8.41 5.96
C GLU A 311 -29.87 8.54 6.76
N VAL A 312 -29.58 7.59 7.66
CA VAL A 312 -28.35 7.64 8.47
C VAL A 312 -27.13 7.41 7.58
N VAL A 313 -26.22 8.39 7.54
CA VAL A 313 -24.97 8.31 6.77
C VAL A 313 -24.09 7.21 7.35
N GLN A 314 -24.15 6.02 6.74
CA GLN A 314 -23.35 4.87 7.17
C GLN A 314 -21.86 5.08 6.88
N LYS A 315 -20.99 4.29 7.53
CA LYS A 315 -19.53 4.34 7.28
C LYS A 315 -19.17 3.80 5.89
N LYS A 316 -19.94 2.83 5.41
CA LYS A 316 -19.93 2.29 4.05
C LYS A 316 -21.33 2.40 3.47
N ILE A 317 -21.45 2.81 2.22
CA ILE A 317 -22.74 2.91 1.51
C ILE A 317 -22.81 1.76 0.51
N GLU A 318 -23.88 0.98 0.54
CA GLU A 318 -24.19 -0.03 -0.48
C GLU A 318 -24.69 0.67 -1.76
N LEU A 319 -23.82 0.77 -2.77
CA LEU A 319 -24.17 1.32 -4.08
C LEU A 319 -24.56 0.22 -5.06
N SER A 320 -25.69 0.40 -5.74
CA SER A 320 -26.09 -0.46 -6.86
C SER A 320 -25.19 -0.21 -8.08
N ALA A 321 -24.22 -1.09 -8.31
CA ALA A 321 -23.32 -1.10 -9.45
C ALA A 321 -23.87 -2.01 -10.56
N GLY A 322 -24.97 -1.58 -11.21
CA GLY A 322 -25.68 -2.34 -12.25
C GLY A 322 -26.97 -3.01 -11.75
N GLU A 323 -27.57 -3.86 -12.58
CA GLU A 323 -28.95 -4.36 -12.41
C GLU A 323 -29.21 -5.16 -11.13
N ASP A 324 -28.21 -5.75 -10.48
CA ASP A 324 -28.45 -6.59 -9.29
C ASP A 324 -27.28 -6.69 -8.29
N ARG A 325 -26.37 -5.70 -8.26
CA ARG A 325 -25.12 -5.80 -7.48
C ARG A 325 -24.90 -4.62 -6.55
N ARG A 326 -24.95 -4.87 -5.24
CA ARG A 326 -24.62 -3.89 -4.19
C ARG A 326 -23.13 -3.95 -3.86
N VAL A 327 -22.48 -2.79 -3.73
CA VAL A 327 -21.04 -2.68 -3.41
C VAL A 327 -20.85 -1.66 -2.29
N ALA A 328 -20.19 -2.06 -1.21
CA ALA A 328 -19.99 -1.24 -0.02
C ALA A 328 -18.79 -0.29 -0.22
N VAL A 329 -19.06 1.01 -0.42
CA VAL A 329 -18.03 2.04 -0.65
C VAL A 329 -17.84 2.90 0.59
N ASP A 330 -16.59 3.15 1.00
CA ASP A 330 -16.28 4.03 2.13
C ASP A 330 -16.76 5.47 1.90
N THR A 331 -17.74 5.89 2.70
CA THR A 331 -18.38 7.22 2.66
C THR A 331 -17.41 8.40 2.66
N PRO A 332 -16.35 8.48 3.49
CA PRO A 332 -15.43 9.63 3.45
C PRO A 332 -14.65 9.74 2.14
N LEU A 333 -14.39 8.63 1.44
CA LEU A 333 -13.68 8.62 0.16
C LEU A 333 -14.61 9.12 -0.95
N LEU A 334 -15.87 8.68 -0.94
CA LEU A 334 -16.93 9.15 -1.84
C LEU A 334 -17.23 10.65 -1.64
N LEU A 335 -17.38 11.12 -0.39
CA LEU A 335 -17.56 12.54 -0.07
C LEU A 335 -16.34 13.40 -0.43
N GLY A 336 -15.13 12.86 -0.26
CA GLY A 336 -13.88 13.52 -0.64
C GLY A 336 -13.78 13.75 -2.15
N GLU A 337 -14.09 12.73 -2.95
CA GLU A 337 -14.07 12.85 -4.42
C GLU A 337 -15.20 13.76 -4.93
N MET A 338 -16.39 13.72 -4.30
CA MET A 338 -17.42 14.72 -4.55
C MET A 338 -16.99 16.15 -4.23
N ARG A 339 -16.28 16.38 -3.11
CA ARG A 339 -15.78 17.73 -2.75
C ARG A 339 -14.74 18.24 -3.74
N ARG A 340 -13.97 17.35 -4.40
CA ARG A 340 -13.11 17.70 -5.54
C ARG A 340 -13.93 18.06 -6.79
N GLN A 341 -14.93 17.26 -7.12
CA GLN A 341 -15.75 17.46 -8.33
C GLN A 341 -16.80 18.58 -8.23
N SER A 342 -17.27 18.92 -7.03
CA SER A 342 -18.30 19.94 -6.81
C SER A 342 -17.85 21.35 -7.17
N GLY A 343 -16.59 21.51 -7.57
CA GLY A 343 -16.15 22.69 -8.31
C GLY A 343 -16.26 23.95 -7.46
N TYR A 344 -15.72 23.89 -6.24
CA TYR A 344 -15.29 25.10 -5.55
C TYR A 344 -14.51 25.94 -6.57
N PRO A 345 -14.94 27.18 -6.87
CA PRO A 345 -14.22 28.00 -7.83
C PRO A 345 -12.82 28.19 -7.28
N GLY A 346 -11.84 27.55 -7.94
CA GLY A 346 -10.44 27.64 -7.53
C GLY A 346 -10.06 29.11 -7.38
N TRP A 347 -9.10 29.40 -6.50
CA TRP A 347 -8.63 30.78 -6.28
C TRP A 347 -8.32 31.51 -7.60
N SER A 348 -7.89 30.78 -8.64
CA SER A 348 -7.74 31.26 -10.03
C SER A 348 -9.01 31.83 -10.65
N GLN A 349 -10.19 31.22 -10.44
CA GLN A 349 -11.48 31.75 -10.92
C GLN A 349 -11.92 32.98 -10.13
N ALA A 350 -11.68 33.03 -8.81
CA ALA A 350 -11.92 34.22 -8.00
C ALA A 350 -11.03 35.38 -8.45
N VAL A 351 -9.73 35.12 -8.69
CA VAL A 351 -8.78 36.08 -9.26
C VAL A 351 -9.18 36.53 -10.67
N ALA A 352 -9.60 35.61 -11.54
CA ALA A 352 -10.04 35.95 -12.90
C ALA A 352 -11.30 36.85 -12.88
N ARG A 353 -12.28 36.55 -12.03
CA ARG A 353 -13.47 37.40 -11.84
C ARG A 353 -13.10 38.76 -11.25
N ALA A 354 -12.22 38.80 -10.26
CA ALA A 354 -11.72 40.05 -9.69
C ALA A 354 -11.03 40.90 -10.77
N LEU A 355 -10.11 40.32 -11.56
CA LEU A 355 -9.40 41.00 -12.66
C LEU A 355 -10.36 41.53 -13.74
N LEU A 356 -11.37 40.74 -14.12
CA LEU A 356 -12.34 41.10 -15.15
C LEU A 356 -13.14 42.36 -14.79
N VAL A 357 -13.39 42.60 -13.49
CA VAL A 357 -14.07 43.83 -13.04
C VAL A 357 -13.09 44.93 -12.62
N LEU A 358 -11.90 44.58 -12.10
CA LEU A 358 -10.82 45.50 -11.73
C LEU A 358 -10.31 46.32 -12.93
N VAL A 359 -9.99 45.65 -14.04
CA VAL A 359 -9.33 46.30 -15.19
C VAL A 359 -10.24 47.37 -15.83
N PRO A 360 -11.53 47.09 -16.15
CA PRO A 360 -12.43 48.12 -16.66
C PRO A 360 -12.68 49.26 -15.68
N LEU A 361 -12.81 48.99 -14.37
CA LEU A 361 -13.09 50.02 -13.37
C LEU A 361 -11.88 50.94 -13.16
N TRP A 362 -10.66 50.40 -13.21
CA TRP A 362 -9.42 51.17 -13.18
C TRP A 362 -9.24 52.04 -14.44
N LEU A 363 -9.45 51.47 -15.62
CA LEU A 363 -9.41 52.21 -16.91
C LEU A 363 -10.47 53.32 -16.94
N TRP A 364 -11.68 53.04 -16.46
CA TRP A 364 -12.76 54.01 -16.34
C TRP A 364 -12.40 55.17 -15.38
N GLY A 365 -11.82 54.86 -14.22
CA GLY A 365 -11.32 55.87 -13.28
C GLY A 365 -10.24 56.78 -13.91
N ILE A 366 -9.34 56.23 -14.72
CA ILE A 366 -8.35 57.00 -15.48
C ILE A 366 -9.03 57.87 -16.55
N TYR A 367 -9.99 57.32 -17.29
CA TYR A 367 -10.73 58.03 -18.33
C TYR A 367 -11.47 59.24 -17.76
N VAL A 368 -12.28 59.06 -16.71
CA VAL A 368 -13.01 60.16 -16.05
C VAL A 368 -12.04 61.20 -15.48
N ARG A 369 -10.95 60.77 -14.84
CA ARG A 369 -9.92 61.67 -14.32
C ARG A 369 -9.27 62.51 -15.43
N ARG A 370 -9.12 61.99 -16.66
CA ARG A 370 -8.45 62.66 -17.78
C ARG A 370 -9.38 63.54 -18.62
N HIS A 371 -10.62 63.09 -18.88
CA HIS A 371 -11.53 63.76 -19.82
C HIS A 371 -12.67 64.52 -19.14
N HIS A 372 -13.08 64.15 -17.92
CA HIS A 372 -14.25 64.70 -17.23
C HIS A 372 -13.90 65.25 -15.84
N HIS A 373 -12.99 66.23 -15.80
CA HIS A 373 -12.53 66.88 -14.56
C HIS A 373 -13.65 67.48 -13.68
N ALA A 374 -14.80 67.84 -14.25
CA ALA A 374 -15.97 68.29 -13.49
C ALA A 374 -16.56 67.15 -12.64
N VAL A 375 -16.85 66.00 -13.28
CA VAL A 375 -17.38 64.78 -12.65
C VAL A 375 -16.41 64.24 -11.58
N TRP A 376 -15.10 64.34 -11.82
CA TRP A 376 -14.08 63.93 -10.84
C TRP A 376 -14.06 64.79 -9.55
N ARG A 377 -14.57 66.02 -9.60
CA ARG A 377 -14.64 66.93 -8.43
C ARG A 377 -15.99 66.89 -7.73
N ASP A 378 -17.07 66.55 -8.43
CA ASP A 378 -18.39 66.37 -7.82
C ASP A 378 -18.51 64.97 -7.20
N LEU A 379 -18.36 64.92 -5.87
CA LEU A 379 -18.44 63.69 -5.09
C LEU A 379 -19.80 62.96 -5.25
N THR A 380 -20.86 63.72 -5.55
CA THR A 380 -22.25 63.23 -5.68
C THR A 380 -22.46 62.47 -6.98
N GLN A 381 -21.88 62.97 -8.08
CA GLN A 381 -21.94 62.31 -9.38
C GLN A 381 -21.12 61.03 -9.38
N LEU A 382 -19.93 61.09 -8.77
CA LEU A 382 -19.04 59.93 -8.67
C LEU A 382 -19.63 58.82 -7.78
N SER A 383 -20.26 59.17 -6.65
CA SER A 383 -20.92 58.18 -5.78
C SER A 383 -22.17 57.57 -6.43
N CYS A 384 -22.97 58.36 -7.15
CA CYS A 384 -24.14 57.86 -7.90
C CYS A 384 -23.74 56.85 -8.98
N LEU A 385 -22.68 57.14 -9.75
CA LEU A 385 -22.22 56.26 -10.82
C LEU A 385 -21.57 54.98 -10.25
N LEU A 386 -20.81 55.09 -9.16
CA LEU A 386 -20.30 53.93 -8.42
C LEU A 386 -21.45 53.04 -7.91
N ALA A 387 -22.50 53.64 -7.32
CA ALA A 387 -23.68 52.92 -6.84
C ALA A 387 -24.41 52.20 -7.99
N LEU A 388 -24.50 52.82 -9.17
CA LEU A 388 -25.05 52.19 -10.37
C LEU A 388 -24.23 50.96 -10.80
N VAL A 389 -22.90 51.04 -10.79
CA VAL A 389 -22.02 49.89 -11.12
C VAL A 389 -22.20 48.76 -10.10
N VAL A 390 -22.23 49.07 -8.80
CA VAL A 390 -22.49 48.07 -7.74
C VAL A 390 -23.87 47.44 -7.91
N LEU A 391 -24.90 48.22 -8.26
CA LEU A 391 -26.25 47.72 -8.50
C LEU A 391 -26.30 46.78 -9.72
N VAL A 392 -25.67 47.15 -10.84
CA VAL A 392 -25.61 46.30 -12.05
C VAL A 392 -24.88 44.98 -11.77
N VAL A 393 -23.75 45.02 -11.05
CA VAL A 393 -23.02 43.81 -10.65
C VAL A 393 -23.84 42.96 -9.67
N GLY A 394 -24.52 43.59 -8.71
CA GLY A 394 -25.40 42.91 -7.76
C GLY A 394 -26.59 42.21 -8.44
N VAL A 395 -27.27 42.88 -9.37
CA VAL A 395 -28.34 42.29 -10.19
C VAL A 395 -27.80 41.12 -11.02
N GLY A 396 -26.61 41.25 -11.62
CA GLY A 396 -25.96 40.17 -12.36
C GLY A 396 -25.65 38.93 -11.48
N GLN A 397 -25.19 39.14 -10.24
CA GLN A 397 -24.97 38.06 -9.28
C GLN A 397 -26.29 37.38 -8.86
N VAL A 398 -27.34 38.16 -8.59
CA VAL A 398 -28.66 37.64 -8.22
C VAL A 398 -29.29 36.85 -9.37
N LEU A 399 -29.16 37.31 -10.62
CA LEU A 399 -29.60 36.57 -11.81
C LEU A 399 -28.82 35.28 -12.02
N SER A 400 -27.50 35.30 -11.81
CA SER A 400 -26.63 34.10 -11.88
C SER A 400 -26.94 33.08 -10.78
N TYR A 401 -27.36 33.55 -9.60
CA TYR A 401 -27.85 32.68 -8.53
C TYR A 401 -29.21 32.07 -8.91
N LEU A 402 -30.16 32.90 -9.37
CA LEU A 402 -31.48 32.47 -9.82
C LEU A 402 -31.41 31.44 -10.96
N SER A 403 -30.52 31.61 -11.93
CA SER A 403 -30.37 30.64 -13.03
C SER A 403 -29.93 29.27 -12.53
N VAL A 404 -28.99 29.20 -11.58
CA VAL A 404 -28.54 27.93 -10.98
C VAL A 404 -29.64 27.31 -10.12
N ALA A 405 -30.33 28.12 -9.31
CA ALA A 405 -31.44 27.63 -8.48
C ALA A 405 -32.65 27.15 -9.30
N LEU A 406 -32.90 27.74 -10.48
CA LEU A 406 -33.92 27.27 -11.42
C LEU A 406 -33.49 25.97 -12.11
N GLU A 407 -32.21 25.83 -12.48
CA GLU A 407 -31.67 24.61 -13.09
C GLU A 407 -31.71 23.42 -12.12
N ASP A 408 -31.36 23.62 -10.85
CA ASP A 408 -31.47 22.59 -9.79
C ASP A 408 -32.96 22.20 -9.53
N ASN A 409 -33.89 23.17 -9.52
CA ASN A 409 -35.33 22.86 -9.32
C ASN A 409 -35.99 22.14 -10.50
N LEU A 410 -35.60 22.46 -11.74
CA LEU A 410 -36.14 21.79 -12.93
C LEU A 410 -35.71 20.31 -13.00
N GLN A 411 -34.56 19.95 -12.42
CA GLN A 411 -34.10 18.57 -12.27
C GLN A 411 -34.86 17.75 -11.21
N HIS A 412 -35.81 18.36 -10.48
CA HIS A 412 -36.65 17.67 -9.49
C HIS A 412 -38.12 17.48 -9.93
N ILE A 413 -38.48 17.90 -11.14
CA ILE A 413 -39.86 17.85 -11.67
C ILE A 413 -40.01 16.78 -12.79
N GLY A 414 -38.91 16.19 -13.25
CA GLY A 414 -38.87 15.02 -14.14
C GLY A 414 -38.31 13.79 -13.45
#